data_AF-A0A5M9U7C9-F1
#
_entry.id   AF-A0A5M9U7C9-F1
#
_cell.length_a   1.000
_cell.length_b   1.000
_cell.length_c   1.000
_cell.angle_alpha   90.00
_cell.angle_beta   90.00
_cell.angle_gamma   90.00
#
_symmetry.space_group_name_H-M   'P 1'
#
loop_
_entity.id
_entity.type
_entity.pdbx_description
1 polymer ?
#
loop_
_entity_poly.entity_id
_entity_poly.type
_entity_poly.pdbx_seq_one_letter_code
_entity_poly.pdbx_strand_id
1 'polypeptide(L)'
;MEITVPATMPETKFGLTGIESLKQRVRIIATLVAGEAVLDREMGIDGSIFDQPEGSARLLLRGRIIDAVEQFEPQAEVTEVYYIESDDANESGSAIAYVRFRERGAE
;
A
#
# COMPACT_ATOMS: atom_id res chain seq x y z
N MET A 1 2.13 -1.88 -18.34
CA MET A 1 2.77 -3.03 -17.65
C MET A 1 2.18 -3.14 -16.25
N GLU A 2 1.77 -4.33 -15.80
CA GLU A 2 1.27 -4.53 -14.44
C GLU A 2 2.43 -4.84 -13.48
N ILE A 3 2.47 -4.16 -12.35
CA ILE A 3 3.52 -4.23 -11.34
C ILE A 3 2.87 -4.63 -10.02
N THR A 4 3.46 -5.58 -9.30
CA THR A 4 3.02 -5.99 -7.96
C THR A 4 4.08 -5.66 -6.94
N VAL A 5 3.69 -5.03 -5.83
CA VAL A 5 4.57 -4.73 -4.69
C VAL A 5 3.92 -5.16 -3.38
N PRO A 6 4.70 -5.67 -2.40
CA PRO A 6 4.18 -5.89 -1.06
C PRO A 6 4.02 -4.55 -0.31
N ALA A 7 2.96 -4.41 0.47
CA ALA A 7 2.73 -3.32 1.41
C ALA A 7 3.61 -3.51 2.66
N THR A 8 4.92 -3.47 2.45
CA THR A 8 5.95 -3.49 3.49
C THR A 8 6.85 -2.30 3.29
N MET A 9 7.27 -1.67 4.39
CA MET A 9 8.12 -0.47 4.34
C MET A 9 9.38 -0.78 3.51
N PRO A 10 9.65 -0.03 2.43
CA PRO A 10 10.85 -0.23 1.63
C PRO A 10 12.11 0.27 2.36
N GLU A 11 13.26 -0.30 2.01
CA GLU A 11 14.52 0.39 2.24
C GLU A 11 14.53 1.67 1.41
N THR A 12 14.67 2.82 2.07
CA THR A 12 14.65 4.12 1.40
C THR A 12 15.88 4.28 0.51
N LYS A 13 15.65 4.28 -0.81
CA LYS A 13 16.67 4.58 -1.82
C LYS A 13 16.40 5.95 -2.44
N PHE A 14 17.47 6.71 -2.64
CA PHE A 14 17.43 8.02 -3.28
C PHE A 14 17.96 7.93 -4.71
N GLY A 15 17.51 8.83 -5.59
CA GLY A 15 17.92 8.85 -7.00
C GLY A 15 17.27 7.77 -7.88
N LEU A 16 16.20 7.13 -7.39
CA LEU A 16 15.40 6.23 -8.22
C LEU A 16 14.67 7.02 -9.30
N THR A 17 14.51 6.40 -10.48
CA THR A 17 13.79 6.97 -11.61
C THR A 17 12.81 5.94 -12.19
N GLY A 18 11.82 6.44 -12.93
CA GLY A 18 10.80 5.61 -13.57
C GLY A 18 10.07 4.69 -12.58
N ILE A 19 9.85 3.45 -13.02
CA ILE A 19 9.07 2.42 -12.31
C ILE A 19 9.59 2.14 -10.89
N GLU A 20 10.90 2.14 -10.66
CA GLU A 20 11.45 1.86 -9.33
C GLU A 20 11.11 2.96 -8.31
N SER A 21 11.08 4.22 -8.75
CA SER A 21 10.64 5.33 -7.90
C SER A 21 9.17 5.20 -7.54
N LEU A 22 8.34 4.79 -8.51
CA LEU A 22 6.90 4.59 -8.32
C LEU A 22 6.62 3.44 -7.33
N LYS A 23 7.31 2.31 -7.49
CA LYS A 23 7.24 1.18 -6.53
C LYS A 23 7.55 1.62 -5.11
N GLN A 24 8.58 2.44 -4.89
CA GLN A 24 8.93 2.91 -3.55
C GLN A 24 7.83 3.81 -2.96
N ARG A 25 7.30 4.75 -3.73
CA ARG A 25 6.24 5.67 -3.24
C ARG A 25 4.94 4.93 -2.91
N VAL A 26 4.50 4.01 -3.78
CA VAL A 26 3.33 3.16 -3.52
C VAL A 26 3.50 2.36 -2.22
N ARG A 27 4.68 1.77 -1.99
CA ARG A 27 4.96 1.02 -0.75
C ARG A 27 4.95 1.91 0.50
N ILE A 28 5.49 3.13 0.42
CA ILE A 28 5.46 4.09 1.53
C ILE A 28 4.01 4.44 1.87
N ILE A 29 3.18 4.78 0.88
CA ILE A 29 1.77 5.16 1.11
C ILE A 29 0.95 3.99 1.67
N ALA A 30 1.16 2.78 1.15
CA ALA A 30 0.44 1.59 1.60
C ALA A 30 0.86 1.10 3.00
N THR A 31 1.84 1.73 3.64
CA THR A 31 2.35 1.33 4.97
C THR A 31 2.29 2.44 6.01
N LEU A 32 2.26 3.69 5.59
CA LEU A 32 2.19 4.86 6.47
C LEU A 32 0.83 4.90 7.20
N VAL A 33 0.86 5.18 8.50
CA VAL A 33 -0.35 5.47 9.28
C VAL A 33 -0.63 6.97 9.27
N ALA A 34 -1.90 7.34 9.10
CA ALA A 34 -2.34 8.72 9.14
C ALA A 34 -1.88 9.41 10.43
N GLY A 35 -1.29 10.61 10.28
CA GLY A 35 -0.69 11.37 11.36
C GLY A 35 0.82 11.19 11.55
N GLU A 36 1.45 10.18 10.94
CA GLU A 36 2.92 9.99 10.99
C GLU A 36 3.67 11.00 10.11
N ALA A 37 3.09 11.40 8.97
CA ALA A 37 3.63 12.46 8.14
C ALA A 37 3.36 13.84 8.77
N VAL A 38 4.41 14.48 9.30
CA VAL A 38 4.31 15.74 10.08
C VAL A 38 3.63 16.87 9.31
N LEU A 39 3.94 17.01 8.03
CA LEU A 39 3.44 18.10 7.18
C LEU A 39 2.12 17.76 6.46
N ASP A 40 1.76 16.48 6.41
CA ASP A 40 0.53 15.99 5.78
C ASP A 40 -0.04 14.85 6.62
N ARG A 41 -0.90 15.20 7.58
CA ARG A 41 -1.45 14.24 8.54
C ARG A 41 -2.56 13.36 7.97
N GLU A 42 -3.11 13.72 6.82
CA GLU A 42 -4.14 12.92 6.14
C GLU A 42 -3.53 11.81 5.29
N MET A 43 -2.22 11.90 5.02
CA MET A 43 -1.47 10.89 4.27
C MET A 43 -1.39 9.55 5.01
N GLY A 44 -1.71 8.47 4.29
CA GLY A 44 -1.60 7.10 4.79
C GLY A 44 -2.94 6.46 5.16
N ILE A 45 -2.88 5.41 5.96
CA ILE A 45 -3.99 4.54 6.35
C ILE A 45 -4.54 4.97 7.70
N ASP A 46 -5.86 5.00 7.85
CA ASP A 46 -6.47 5.24 9.16
C ASP A 46 -6.16 4.08 10.12
N GLY A 47 -5.49 4.40 11.22
CA GLY A 47 -5.10 3.42 12.24
C GLY A 47 -6.28 2.70 12.90
N SER A 48 -7.47 3.31 12.91
CA SER A 48 -8.67 2.72 13.51
C SER A 48 -9.12 1.40 12.82
N ILE A 49 -8.67 1.18 11.59
CA ILE A 49 -8.96 -0.04 10.81
C ILE A 49 -8.31 -1.27 11.47
N PHE A 50 -7.13 -1.10 12.10
CA PHE A 50 -6.41 -2.21 12.74
C PHE A 50 -7.09 -2.73 14.01
N ASP A 51 -7.95 -1.92 14.63
CA ASP A 51 -8.73 -2.31 15.82
C ASP A 51 -9.99 -3.13 15.47
N GLN A 52 -10.31 -3.27 14.19
CA GLN A 52 -11.46 -4.05 13.72
C GLN A 52 -11.16 -5.56 13.71
N PRO A 53 -12.18 -6.42 13.79
CA PRO A 53 -12.00 -7.85 13.58
C PRO A 53 -11.35 -8.13 12.21
N GLU A 54 -10.48 -9.13 12.14
CA GLU A 54 -9.62 -9.40 10.98
C GLU A 54 -10.35 -9.39 9.64
N GLY A 55 -11.51 -10.03 9.53
CA GLY A 55 -12.30 -10.05 8.30
C GLY A 55 -12.75 -8.67 7.84
N SER A 56 -13.20 -7.83 8.78
CA SER A 56 -13.59 -6.44 8.51
C SER A 56 -12.37 -5.56 8.22
N ALA A 57 -11.31 -5.71 9.01
CA ALA A 57 -10.07 -4.97 8.85
C ALA A 57 -9.47 -5.18 7.45
N ARG A 58 -9.34 -6.44 6.99
CA ARG A 58 -8.83 -6.78 5.66
C ARG A 58 -9.63 -6.14 4.52
N LEU A 59 -10.96 -6.11 4.65
CA LEU A 59 -11.84 -5.49 3.65
C LEU A 59 -11.65 -3.96 3.61
N LEU A 60 -11.64 -3.32 4.78
CA LEU A 60 -11.46 -1.87 4.89
C LEU A 60 -10.06 -1.42 4.44
N LEU A 61 -9.02 -2.17 4.83
CA LEU A 61 -7.64 -1.92 4.41
C LEU A 61 -7.49 -1.97 2.90
N ARG A 62 -8.11 -2.95 2.22
CA ARG A 62 -8.12 -3.04 0.76
C ARG A 62 -8.59 -1.74 0.11
N GLY A 63 -9.78 -1.28 0.50
CA GLY A 63 -10.35 -0.04 -0.03
C GLY A 63 -9.48 1.16 0.29
N ARG A 64 -9.02 1.27 1.54
CA ARG A 64 -8.21 2.41 1.98
C ARG A 64 -6.85 2.48 1.27
N ILE A 65 -6.20 1.36 1.01
CA ILE A 65 -4.93 1.31 0.25
C ILE A 65 -5.15 1.81 -1.18
N ILE A 66 -6.24 1.37 -1.83
CA ILE A 66 -6.59 1.85 -3.18
C ILE A 66 -6.77 3.36 -3.16
N ASP A 67 -7.63 3.88 -2.29
CA ASP A 67 -7.93 5.31 -2.20
C ASP A 67 -6.67 6.13 -1.90
N ALA A 68 -5.86 5.70 -0.93
CA ALA A 68 -4.65 6.42 -0.55
C ALA A 68 -3.61 6.44 -1.68
N VAL A 69 -3.36 5.30 -2.34
CA VAL A 69 -2.40 5.25 -3.44
C VAL A 69 -2.87 6.12 -4.61
N GLU A 70 -4.14 6.05 -5.00
CA GLU A 70 -4.64 6.86 -6.12
C GLU A 70 -4.70 8.37 -5.79
N GLN A 71 -4.95 8.73 -4.52
CA GLN A 71 -4.95 10.11 -4.05
C GLN A 71 -3.54 10.71 -4.02
N PHE A 72 -2.58 10.01 -3.43
CA PHE A 72 -1.24 10.54 -3.18
C PHE A 72 -0.23 10.20 -4.30
N GLU A 73 -0.52 9.21 -5.14
CA GLU A 73 0.29 8.83 -6.32
C GLU A 73 -0.59 8.70 -7.58
N PRO A 74 -1.02 9.82 -8.18
CA PRO A 74 -1.95 9.82 -9.33
C PRO A 74 -1.38 9.17 -10.60
N GLN A 75 -0.07 8.90 -10.63
CA GLN A 75 0.62 8.16 -11.69
C GLN A 75 0.45 6.64 -11.55
N ALA A 76 0.11 6.13 -10.37
CA ALA A 76 -0.22 4.73 -10.16
C ALA A 76 -1.73 4.54 -10.23
N GLU A 77 -2.18 3.62 -11.08
CA GLU A 77 -3.56 3.16 -11.11
C GLU A 77 -3.62 1.75 -10.52
N VAL A 78 -4.32 1.60 -9.40
CA VAL A 78 -4.35 0.33 -8.67
C VAL A 78 -5.35 -0.60 -9.33
N THR A 79 -4.90 -1.77 -9.76
CA THR A 79 -5.76 -2.77 -10.39
C THR A 79 -6.30 -3.78 -9.39
N GLU A 80 -5.50 -4.12 -8.37
CA GLU A 80 -5.89 -5.07 -7.35
C GLU A 80 -5.08 -4.86 -6.07
N VAL A 81 -5.71 -4.99 -4.90
CA VAL A 81 -5.00 -5.21 -3.63
C VAL A 81 -5.39 -6.60 -3.15
N TYR A 82 -4.48 -7.45 -2.72
CA TYR A 82 -4.80 -8.81 -2.26
C TYR A 82 -3.85 -9.28 -1.16
N TYR A 83 -4.24 -10.32 -0.42
CA TYR A 83 -3.42 -10.92 0.62
C TYR A 83 -2.98 -12.29 0.15
N ILE A 84 -1.72 -12.66 0.42
CA ILE A 84 -1.25 -14.03 0.23
C ILE A 84 -1.38 -14.73 1.57
N GLU A 85 -2.20 -15.78 1.62
CA GLU A 85 -2.27 -16.67 2.77
C GLU A 85 -1.07 -17.61 2.69
N SER A 86 -0.08 -17.42 3.57
CA SER A 86 0.93 -18.43 3.84
C SER A 86 0.69 -19.00 5.22
N ASP A 87 0.90 -20.31 5.38
CA ASP A 87 0.68 -21.02 6.64
C ASP A 87 1.45 -20.36 7.79
N ASP A 88 2.70 -19.92 7.54
CA ASP A 88 3.54 -19.21 8.53
C ASP A 88 2.99 -17.83 8.94
N ALA A 89 2.31 -17.12 8.02
CA ALA A 89 1.83 -15.76 8.26
C ALA A 89 0.50 -15.76 9.04
N ASN A 90 -0.33 -16.78 8.80
CA ASN A 90 -1.59 -17.00 9.52
C ASN A 90 -1.34 -17.35 11.00
N GLU A 91 -0.29 -18.12 11.31
CA GLU A 91 0.07 -18.46 12.69
C GLU A 91 0.62 -17.25 13.48
N SER A 92 1.29 -16.31 12.80
CA SER A 92 1.80 -15.09 13.43
C SER A 92 0.77 -13.96 13.53
N GLY A 93 -0.43 -14.13 12.94
CA GLY A 93 -1.43 -13.07 12.83
C GLY A 93 -0.99 -11.88 11.96
N SER A 94 0.01 -12.06 11.09
CA SER A 94 0.53 -11.00 10.22
C SER A 94 -0.01 -11.17 8.81
N ALA A 95 -0.84 -10.25 8.33
CA ALA A 95 -1.30 -10.24 6.94
C ALA A 95 -0.52 -9.20 6.13
N ILE A 96 0.22 -9.65 5.11
CA ILE A 96 0.90 -8.75 4.16
C ILE A 96 -0.02 -8.55 2.95
N ALA A 97 -0.42 -7.30 2.70
CA ALA A 97 -1.13 -6.92 1.48
C ALA A 97 -0.13 -6.80 0.32
N TYR A 98 -0.57 -7.15 -0.89
CA TYR A 98 0.11 -6.95 -2.15
C TYR A 98 -0.72 -5.99 -3.00
N VAL A 99 -0.07 -4.96 -3.50
CA VAL A 99 -0.68 -3.94 -4.35
C VAL A 99 -0.23 -4.18 -5.78
N ARG A 100 -1.18 -4.50 -6.65
CA ARG A 100 -1.00 -4.56 -8.09
C ARG A 100 -1.48 -3.25 -8.71
N PHE A 101 -0.63 -2.64 -9.51
CA PHE A 101 -0.93 -1.36 -10.15
C PHE A 101 -0.29 -1.28 -11.54
N ARG A 102 -0.74 -0.32 -12.33
CA ARG A 102 -0.15 0.06 -13.61
C ARG A 102 0.24 1.54 -13.59
N GLU A 103 1.25 1.90 -14.37
CA GLU A 103 1.61 3.31 -14.58
C GLU A 103 0.61 3.95 -15.55
N ARG A 104 -0.02 5.04 -15.13
CA ARG A 104 -0.97 5.80 -15.92
C ARG A 104 -0.22 6.58 -17.00
N GLY A 105 -0.56 6.34 -18.27
CA GLY A 105 0.07 6.99 -19.42
C GLY A 105 1.26 6.25 -20.03
N ALA A 106 1.55 5.02 -19.59
CA ALA A 106 2.46 4.13 -20.30
C ALA A 106 1.70 3.45 -21.46
N GLU A 107 1.69 4.09 -22.64
CA GLU A 107 1.46 3.42 -23.94
C GLU A 107 2.64 2.51 -24.31
#